data_AF-A0A497NLS8-F1
#
_entry.id   AF-A0A497NLS8-F1
#
_cell.length_a   1.000
_cell.length_b   1.000
_cell.length_c   1.000
_cell.angle_alpha   90.00
_cell.angle_beta   90.00
_cell.angle_gamma   90.00
#
_symmetry.space_group_name_H-M   'P 1'
#
loop_
_entity.id
_entity.type
_entity.pdbx_description
1 polymer ?
#
loop_
_entity_poly.entity_id
_entity_poly.type
_entity_poly.pdbx_seq_one_letter_code
_entity_poly.pdbx_strand_id
1 'polypeptide(L)' 'MKFPSLKCLEIVLRALKPEVEKPPTTRSHAFLEKEDGMLVLKVEAGDTVALRAALNAYLRWINSVVEVLEGLENP' A
#
# COMPACT_ATOMS: atom_id res chain seq x y z
N MET A 1 5.75 -6.20 -3.89
CA MET A 1 5.32 -5.93 -5.29
C MET A 1 6.42 -5.15 -6.01
N LYS A 2 6.82 -5.57 -7.23
CA LYS A 2 7.80 -4.83 -8.04
C LYS A 2 7.12 -3.67 -8.76
N PHE A 3 7.81 -2.54 -8.85
CA PHE A 3 7.33 -1.35 -9.56
C PHE A 3 8.20 -1.05 -10.79
N PRO A 4 7.65 -0.40 -11.84
CA PRO A 4 8.38 -0.08 -13.06
C PRO A 4 9.58 0.84 -12.84
N SER A 5 9.50 1.70 -11.82
CA SER A 5 10.59 2.60 -11.45
C SER A 5 10.62 2.85 -9.94
N LEU A 6 11.79 3.24 -9.43
CA LEU A 6 11.96 3.68 -8.04
C LEU A 6 11.09 4.91 -7.71
N LYS A 7 10.83 5.76 -8.71
CA LYS A 7 9.96 6.93 -8.58
C LYS A 7 8.52 6.51 -8.32
N CYS A 8 7.99 5.56 -9.10
CA CYS A 8 6.63 5.03 -8.89
C CYS A 8 6.49 4.41 -7.50
N LEU A 9 7.49 3.62 -7.09
CA LEU A 9 7.55 3.02 -5.75
C LEU A 9 7.49 4.09 -4.64
N GLU A 10 8.24 5.18 -4.78
CA GLU A 10 8.25 6.26 -3.80
C GLU A 10 6.94 7.06 -3.76
N ILE A 11 6.29 7.26 -4.92
CA ILE A 11 4.97 7.90 -4.98
C ILE A 11 3.93 7.05 -4.24
N VAL A 12 3.88 5.74 -4.50
CA VAL A 12 2.95 4.84 -3.80
C VAL A 12 3.19 4.85 -2.29
N LEU A 13 4.44 4.76 -1.86
CA LEU A 13 4.78 4.74 -0.44
C LEU A 13 4.38 6.05 0.27
N ARG A 14 4.58 7.21 -0.38
CA ARG A 14 4.15 8.51 0.15
C ARG A 14 2.63 8.66 0.16
N ALA A 15 1.94 8.16 -0.86
CA ALA A 15 0.48 8.23 -0.96
C ALA A 15 -0.22 7.40 0.12
N LEU A 16 0.35 6.24 0.50
CA LEU A 16 -0.22 5.34 1.50
C LEU A 16 0.22 5.62 2.93
N LYS A 17 1.26 6.45 3.13
CA LYS A 17 1.80 6.79 4.45
C LYS A 17 0.73 7.29 5.45
N PRO A 18 -0.23 8.16 5.07
CA PRO A 18 -1.27 8.61 5.99
C PRO A 18 -2.15 7.47 6.53
N GLU A 19 -2.44 6.46 5.71
CA GLU A 19 -3.27 5.31 6.09
C GLU A 19 -2.56 4.36 7.06
N VAL A 20 -1.22 4.35 7.01
CA VAL A 20 -0.37 3.61 7.95
C VAL A 20 -0.26 4.34 9.29
N GLU A 21 -0.05 5.66 9.25
CA GLU A 21 0.14 6.48 10.46
C GLU A 21 -1.18 6.73 11.21
N LYS A 22 -2.30 6.80 10.49
CA LYS A 22 -3.63 7.03 11.05
C LYS A 22 -4.59 5.97 10.49
N PRO A 23 -4.47 4.71 10.95
CA PRO A 23 -5.29 3.65 10.42
C PRO A 23 -6.77 3.90 10.72
N PRO A 24 -7.68 3.58 9.79
CA PRO A 24 -9.11 3.80 9.97
C PRO A 24 -9.72 2.91 11.08
N THR A 25 -9.02 1.85 11.50
CA THR A 25 -9.43 1.00 12.63
C THR A 25 -8.23 0.57 13.48
N THR A 26 -8.46 0.31 14.76
CA THR A 26 -7.42 -0.19 15.70
C THR A 26 -7.27 -1.71 15.71
N ARG A 27 -8.05 -2.44 14.89
CA ARG A 27 -8.07 -3.91 14.89
C ARG A 27 -6.95 -4.55 14.07
N SER A 28 -6.21 -3.74 13.32
CA SER A 28 -5.11 -4.16 12.47
C SER A 28 -4.06 -3.05 12.39
N HIS A 29 -2.80 -3.44 12.41
CA HIS A 29 -1.66 -2.57 12.18
C HIS A 29 -1.01 -2.97 10.87
N ALA A 30 -0.70 -1.99 10.02
CA ALA A 30 0.02 -2.22 8.79
C ALA A 30 1.34 -1.47 8.82
N PHE A 31 2.32 -2.01 8.12
CA PHE A 31 3.63 -1.43 7.92
C PHE A 31 3.94 -1.49 6.42
N LEU A 32 4.44 -0.38 5.89
CA LEU A 32 4.81 -0.24 4.49
C LEU A 32 6.26 0.20 4.43
N GLU A 33 7.07 -0.59 3.72
CA GLU A 33 8.49 -0.32 3.51
C GLU A 33 8.89 -0.61 2.08
N LYS A 34 10.05 -0.07 1.71
CA LYS A 34 10.68 -0.28 0.40
C LYS A 34 11.94 -1.09 0.63
N GLU A 35 12.05 -2.21 -0.08
CA GLU A 35 13.19 -3.13 -0.01
C GLU A 35 13.52 -3.59 -1.42
N ASP A 36 14.76 -3.43 -1.88
CA ASP A 36 15.27 -3.90 -3.19
C ASP A 36 14.39 -3.55 -4.40
N GLY A 37 13.83 -2.33 -4.43
CA GLY A 37 12.93 -1.88 -5.50
C GLY A 37 11.54 -2.52 -5.45
N MET A 38 11.18 -3.13 -4.33
CA MET A 38 9.87 -3.68 -4.04
C MET A 38 9.16 -2.90 -2.94
N LEU A 39 7.84 -2.86 -3.03
CA LEU A 39 6.98 -2.48 -1.91
C LEU A 39 6.70 -3.72 -1.06
N VAL A 40 7.02 -3.62 0.23
CA VAL A 40 6.72 -4.65 1.23
C VAL A 40 5.60 -4.11 2.12
N LEU A 41 4.49 -4.86 2.16
CA LEU A 41 3.34 -4.60 3.02
C LEU A 41 3.28 -5.70 4.07
N LYS A 42 3.46 -5.33 5.33
CA LYS A 42 3.27 -6.23 6.48
C LYS A 42 1.99 -5.83 7.20
N VAL A 43 1.16 -6.80 7.57
CA VAL A 43 -0.08 -6.56 8.31
C VAL A 43 -0.15 -7.50 9.50
N GLU A 44 -0.44 -6.93 10.67
CA GLU A 44 -0.66 -7.63 11.92
C GLU A 44 -2.11 -7.36 12.37
N ALA A 45 -2.84 -8.41 12.73
CA ALA A 45 -4.24 -8.29 13.14
C ALA A 45 -4.59 -9.36 14.18
N GLY A 46 -5.54 -9.05 15.06
CA GLY A 46 -5.96 -9.96 16.13
C GLY A 46 -6.80 -11.15 15.67
N ASP A 47 -7.38 -11.06 14.46
CA ASP A 47 -8.19 -12.13 13.87
C ASP A 47 -8.09 -12.11 12.34
N THR A 48 -8.54 -13.19 11.71
CA THR A 48 -8.46 -13.37 10.25
C THR A 48 -9.42 -12.46 9.48
N VAL A 49 -10.50 -11.98 10.11
CA VAL A 49 -11.47 -11.08 9.50
C VAL A 49 -10.85 -9.68 9.37
N ALA A 50 -10.22 -9.19 10.43
CA ALA A 50 -9.47 -7.95 10.45
C ALA A 50 -8.27 -7.99 9.50
N LEU A 51 -7.53 -9.12 9.45
CA LEU A 51 -6.45 -9.31 8.50
C LEU A 51 -6.93 -9.19 7.05
N ARG A 52 -8.01 -9.91 6.70
CA ARG A 52 -8.61 -9.87 5.36
C ARG A 52 -9.09 -8.46 5.01
N ALA A 53 -9.72 -7.76 5.96
CA ALA A 53 -10.20 -6.40 5.75
C ALA A 53 -9.04 -5.43 5.47
N ALA A 54 -7.98 -5.50 6.28
CA ALA A 54 -6.79 -4.67 6.11
C ALA A 54 -6.10 -4.93 4.77
N LEU A 55 -5.83 -6.20 4.44
CA LEU A 55 -5.22 -6.57 3.15
C LEU A 55 -6.05 -6.05 1.97
N ASN A 56 -7.37 -6.24 2.01
CA ASN A 56 -8.26 -5.76 0.95
C ASN A 56 -8.27 -4.23 0.80
N ALA A 57 -8.15 -3.49 1.90
CA ALA A 57 -8.06 -2.03 1.85
C ALA A 57 -6.74 -1.58 1.20
N TYR A 58 -5.61 -2.07 1.72
CA TYR A 58 -4.28 -1.69 1.23
C TYR A 58 -4.06 -2.10 -0.23
N LEU A 59 -4.43 -3.32 -0.62
CA LEU A 59 -4.30 -3.76 -2.01
C LEU A 59 -5.16 -2.91 -2.96
N ARG A 60 -6.37 -2.53 -2.53
CA ARG A 60 -7.23 -1.63 -3.32
C ARG A 60 -6.59 -0.26 -3.49
N TRP A 61 -6.07 0.33 -2.41
CA TRP A 61 -5.42 1.64 -2.50
C TRP A 61 -4.15 1.60 -3.35
N ILE A 62 -3.31 0.56 -3.20
CA ILE A 62 -2.13 0.34 -4.05
C ILE A 62 -2.55 0.30 -5.52
N ASN A 63 -3.59 -0.48 -5.84
CA ASN A 63 -4.09 -0.59 -7.20
C ASN A 63 -4.58 0.76 -7.75
N SER A 64 -5.35 1.52 -6.96
CA SER A 64 -5.83 2.85 -7.38
C SER A 64 -4.69 3.83 -7.68
N VAL A 65 -3.61 3.82 -6.88
CA VAL A 65 -2.44 4.68 -7.16
C VAL A 65 -1.70 4.21 -8.41
N VAL A 66 -1.55 2.90 -8.60
CA VAL A 66 -0.90 2.32 -9.79
C VAL A 66 -1.67 2.69 -11.06
N GLU A 67 -3.00 2.53 -11.08
CA GLU A 67 -3.84 2.88 -12.23
C GLU A 67 -3.70 4.37 -12.60
N VAL A 68 -3.65 5.27 -11.61
CA VAL A 68 -3.42 6.69 -11.85
C VAL A 68 -2.03 6.95 -12.43
N LEU A 69 -1.00 6.27 -11.93
CA LEU A 69 0.36 6.41 -12.45
C LEU A 69 0.46 5.93 -13.91
N GLU A 70 -0.13 4.79 -14.24
CA GLU A 70 -0.17 4.24 -15.59
C GLU A 70 -0.93 5.15 -16.56
N GLY A 71 -2.04 5.76 -16.11
CA GLY A 71 -2.79 6.73 -16.89
C GLY A 71 -2.06 8.06 -17.13
N LEU A 72 -1.13 8.44 -16.26
CA LEU A 72 -0.29 9.63 -16.45
C LEU A 72 0.93 9.37 -17.33
N GLU A 73 1.39 8.11 -17.45
CA GLU A 73 2.49 7.71 -18.32
C GLU A 73 2.06 7.47 -19.78
N ASN A 74 0.77 7.24 -20.03
CA ASN A 74 0.17 7.15 -21.36
C ASN A 74 -0.79 8.34 -21.62
N PRO A 75 -0.31 9.48 -22.12
CA PRO A 75 -1.12 10.68 -22.35
C PRO A 75 -2.15 10.52 -23.50
#